data_AF-A0A3N0GQT9-F1
#
_entry.id   AF-A0A3N0GQT9-F1
#
_cell.length_a   1.000
_cell.length_b   1.000
_cell.length_c   1.000
_cell.angle_alpha   90.00
_cell.angle_beta   90.00
_cell.angle_gamma   90.00
#
_symmetry.space_group_name_H-M   'P 1'
#
loop_
_entity.id
_entity.type
_entity.pdbx_description
1 polymer ?
#
loop_
_entity_poly.entity_id
_entity_poly.type
_entity_poly.pdbx_seq_one_letter_code
_entity_poly.pdbx_strand_id
1 'polypeptide(L)'
;MKILLLHLWHALLRIRNVVVGENQATYNRLKRAGRISVGAHTYGIPILKDYVYDETKLIVGKYSALSETSIVMLGGEHAMDRVTTWPHRIVWRMEGAGQDGIPVHTGDTVIGNDVWLTQRTFVRSGVHIGDGAVIAAGAVVTKDVPPYAIVAGNPAKVIRFRHTEEQRAALLEIKWWDWSDEQVRAAVPLLAGSDIDAFIAYAREKQAAGEVPVFSTEPTGPGYAERQADLRQ
;
A
#
# COMPACT_ATOMS: atom_id res chain seq x y z
N MET A 1 -20.30 11.44 33.75
CA MET A 1 -18.82 11.52 33.65
C MET A 1 -18.25 11.02 32.32
N LYS A 2 -18.58 9.80 31.83
CA LYS A 2 -18.09 9.26 30.53
C LYS A 2 -18.49 10.08 29.29
N ILE A 3 -19.69 10.65 29.26
CA ILE A 3 -20.19 11.46 28.13
C ILE A 3 -19.43 12.79 28.00
N LEU A 4 -19.15 13.43 29.14
CA LEU A 4 -18.41 14.70 29.18
C LEU A 4 -16.96 14.52 28.71
N LEU A 5 -16.31 13.43 29.12
CA LEU A 5 -14.98 13.04 28.66
C LEU A 5 -14.94 12.74 27.16
N LEU A 6 -15.99 12.11 26.61
CA LEU A 6 -16.11 11.87 25.16
C LEU A 6 -16.25 13.17 24.36
N HIS A 7 -17.04 14.14 24.86
CA HIS A 7 -17.19 15.44 24.21
C HIS A 7 -15.90 16.27 24.25
N LEU A 8 -15.20 16.28 25.39
CA LEU A 8 -13.86 16.89 25.51
C LEU A 8 -12.87 16.22 24.56
N TRP A 9 -12.89 14.89 24.47
CA TRP A 9 -12.08 14.14 23.52
C TRP A 9 -12.37 14.53 22.07
N HIS A 10 -13.64 14.60 21.67
CA HIS A 10 -14.03 15.03 20.32
C HIS A 10 -13.65 16.49 20.02
N ALA A 11 -13.79 17.39 21.00
CA ALA A 11 -13.38 18.78 20.86
C ALA A 11 -11.85 18.91 20.66
N LEU A 12 -11.07 18.16 21.44
CA LEU A 12 -9.62 18.10 21.30
C LEU A 12 -9.20 17.51 19.94
N LEU A 13 -9.90 16.47 19.45
CA LEU A 13 -9.68 15.92 18.11
C LEU A 13 -9.96 16.95 17.01
N ARG A 14 -11.05 17.73 17.14
CA ARG A 14 -11.37 18.80 16.18
C ARG A 14 -10.31 19.89 16.15
N ILE A 15 -9.89 20.40 17.32
CA ILE A 15 -8.83 21.41 17.42
C ILE A 15 -7.53 20.88 16.79
N ARG A 16 -7.13 19.65 17.11
CA ARG A 16 -5.96 19.01 16.51
C ARG A 16 -6.08 18.90 14.98
N ASN A 17 -7.24 18.51 14.46
CA ASN A 17 -7.46 18.38 13.02
C ASN A 17 -7.38 19.72 12.28
N VAL A 18 -7.80 20.82 12.91
CA VAL A 18 -7.66 22.18 12.35
C VAL A 18 -6.19 22.61 12.29
N VAL A 19 -5.39 22.28 13.31
CA VAL A 19 -3.98 22.71 13.41
C VAL A 19 -3.05 21.84 12.56
N VAL A 20 -3.27 20.53 12.52
CA VAL A 20 -2.36 19.55 11.89
C VAL A 20 -2.85 19.12 10.50
N GLY A 21 -4.13 19.34 10.18
CA GLY A 21 -4.81 18.71 9.05
C GLY A 21 -5.34 17.33 9.42
N GLU A 22 -6.58 17.04 9.03
CA GLU A 22 -7.29 15.79 9.39
C GLU A 22 -6.55 14.53 8.92
N ASN A 23 -5.97 14.56 7.73
CA ASN A 23 -5.25 13.41 7.17
C ASN A 23 -3.94 13.13 7.95
N GLN A 24 -3.15 14.16 8.22
CA GLN A 24 -1.90 14.02 8.97
C GLN A 24 -2.17 13.56 10.42
N ALA A 25 -3.25 14.05 11.04
CA ALA A 25 -3.68 13.61 12.36
C ALA A 25 -4.09 12.12 12.38
N THR A 26 -4.75 11.65 11.32
CA THR A 26 -5.10 10.24 11.12
C THR A 26 -3.86 9.37 10.91
N TYR A 27 -2.96 9.77 10.01
CA TYR A 27 -1.68 9.12 9.78
C TYR A 27 -0.87 8.95 11.08
N ASN A 28 -0.69 10.05 11.84
CA ASN A 28 0.06 10.01 13.11
C ASN A 28 -0.59 9.11 14.16
N ARG A 29 -1.92 9.05 14.21
CA ARG A 29 -2.66 8.13 15.10
C ARG A 29 -2.41 6.68 14.71
N LEU A 30 -2.60 6.34 13.45
CA LEU A 30 -2.46 4.97 12.94
C LEU A 30 -1.01 4.48 13.03
N LYS A 31 -0.03 5.35 12.75
CA LYS A 31 1.40 5.04 12.91
C LYS A 31 1.76 4.70 14.35
N ARG A 32 1.30 5.51 15.33
CA ARG A 32 1.51 5.20 16.76
C ARG A 32 0.83 3.91 17.21
N ALA A 33 -0.28 3.54 16.57
CA ALA A 33 -0.98 2.28 16.82
C ALA A 33 -0.34 1.07 16.10
N GLY A 34 0.79 1.25 15.39
CA GLY A 34 1.43 0.17 14.63
C GLY A 34 0.66 -0.27 13.38
N ARG A 35 -0.31 0.53 12.92
CA ARG A 35 -1.12 0.24 11.72
C ARG A 35 -0.55 0.82 10.43
N ILE A 36 0.56 1.55 10.50
CA ILE A 36 1.25 2.09 9.33
C ILE A 36 2.74 1.77 9.43
N SER A 37 3.26 1.13 8.39
CA SER A 37 4.69 0.99 8.13
C SER A 37 5.02 1.63 6.79
N VAL A 38 6.11 2.42 6.74
CA VAL A 38 6.56 3.09 5.51
C VAL A 38 8.07 2.91 5.39
N GLY A 39 8.51 2.36 4.25
CA GLY A 39 9.92 2.14 3.94
C GLY A 39 10.70 3.44 3.74
N ALA A 40 12.03 3.33 3.82
CA ALA A 40 12.94 4.44 3.59
C ALA A 40 12.72 5.10 2.22
N HIS A 41 13.00 6.41 2.14
CA HIS A 41 12.93 7.23 0.92
C HIS A 41 11.56 7.37 0.26
N THR A 42 10.53 6.70 0.78
CA THR A 42 9.14 6.91 0.35
C THR A 42 8.62 8.25 0.84
N TYR A 43 7.91 8.99 -0.02
CA TYR A 43 7.37 10.30 0.29
C TYR A 43 5.89 10.46 -0.11
N GLY A 44 5.24 11.44 0.53
CA GLY A 44 3.82 11.73 0.38
C GLY A 44 2.93 10.89 1.30
N ILE A 45 1.77 11.44 1.66
CA ILE A 45 0.83 10.79 2.57
C ILE A 45 -0.55 10.77 1.90
N PRO A 46 -1.04 9.60 1.44
CA PRO A 46 -2.38 9.51 0.86
C PRO A 46 -3.44 9.82 1.91
N ILE A 47 -4.66 10.14 1.46
CA ILE A 47 -5.83 10.26 2.33
C ILE A 47 -6.16 8.86 2.87
N LEU A 48 -6.03 8.70 4.18
CA LEU A 48 -6.33 7.43 4.85
C LEU A 48 -7.75 7.40 5.37
N LYS A 49 -8.48 6.31 5.08
CA LYS A 49 -9.80 6.03 5.63
C LYS A 49 -9.73 4.79 6.50
N ASP A 50 -9.95 4.95 7.80
CA ASP A 50 -10.01 3.85 8.76
C ASP A 50 -11.38 3.76 9.45
N TYR A 51 -11.68 2.57 9.98
CA TYR A 51 -12.98 2.25 10.56
C TYR A 51 -12.80 1.60 11.94
N VAL A 52 -13.80 1.79 12.80
CA VAL A 52 -13.85 1.13 14.11
C VAL A 52 -14.04 -0.37 13.93
N TYR A 53 -13.46 -1.16 14.84
CA TYR A 53 -13.45 -2.63 14.78
C TYR A 53 -12.71 -3.21 13.57
N ASP A 54 -11.91 -2.39 12.87
CA ASP A 54 -11.04 -2.83 11.79
C ASP A 54 -9.58 -2.54 12.13
N GLU A 55 -8.74 -3.56 12.00
CA GLU A 55 -7.31 -3.51 12.34
C GLU A 55 -6.40 -3.47 11.11
N THR A 56 -6.98 -3.41 9.89
CA THR A 56 -6.25 -3.38 8.62
C THR A 56 -5.09 -2.40 8.67
N LYS A 57 -3.91 -2.87 8.30
CA LYS A 57 -2.70 -2.05 8.25
C LYS A 57 -2.44 -1.54 6.84
N LEU A 58 -1.70 -0.44 6.78
CA LEU A 58 -1.04 0.03 5.57
C LEU A 58 0.45 -0.28 5.67
N ILE A 59 0.96 -1.05 4.72
CA ILE A 59 2.39 -1.35 4.59
C ILE A 59 2.85 -0.75 3.27
N VAL A 60 3.80 0.18 3.32
CA VAL A 60 4.38 0.80 2.12
C VAL A 60 5.87 0.47 2.06
N GLY A 61 6.34 0.02 0.91
CA GLY A 61 7.75 -0.24 0.62
C GLY A 61 8.59 1.04 0.58
N LYS A 62 9.83 0.86 0.12
CA LYS A 62 10.85 1.91 -0.02
C LYS A 62 10.72 2.63 -1.37
N TYR A 63 11.29 3.83 -1.47
CA TYR A 63 11.39 4.60 -2.72
C TYR A 63 10.07 4.83 -3.47
N SER A 64 8.93 4.84 -2.78
CA SER A 64 7.63 5.06 -3.40
C SER A 64 7.22 6.54 -3.37
N ALA A 65 6.47 6.96 -4.40
CA ALA A 65 5.95 8.31 -4.53
C ALA A 65 4.42 8.28 -4.43
N LEU A 66 3.88 8.80 -3.33
CA LEU A 66 2.45 8.75 -3.05
C LEU A 66 1.78 10.12 -3.16
N SER A 67 0.78 10.26 -4.02
CA SER A 67 0.02 11.51 -4.10
C SER A 67 -0.81 11.75 -2.84
N GLU A 68 -0.74 12.96 -2.27
CA GLU A 68 -1.59 13.41 -1.16
C GLU A 68 -3.09 13.46 -1.49
N THR A 69 -3.44 13.35 -2.77
CA THR A 69 -4.85 13.32 -3.24
C THR A 69 -5.35 11.91 -3.50
N SER A 70 -4.50 10.89 -3.39
CA SER A 70 -4.92 9.50 -3.48
C SER A 70 -5.63 9.08 -2.18
N ILE A 71 -6.55 8.12 -2.27
CA ILE A 71 -7.30 7.60 -1.13
C ILE A 71 -6.94 6.12 -0.95
N VAL A 72 -6.59 5.74 0.28
CA VAL A 72 -6.34 4.36 0.66
C VAL A 72 -7.32 3.97 1.77
N MET A 73 -8.10 2.92 1.50
CA MET A 73 -9.05 2.35 2.45
C MET A 73 -8.35 1.33 3.35
N LEU A 74 -8.59 1.41 4.66
CA LEU A 74 -8.10 0.51 5.69
C LEU A 74 -9.29 -0.05 6.46
N GLY A 75 -10.01 -0.96 5.80
CA GLY A 75 -11.20 -1.62 6.31
C GLY A 75 -12.51 -1.04 5.82
N GLY A 76 -13.56 -1.35 6.58
CA GLY A 76 -14.90 -0.76 6.41
C GLY A 76 -15.77 -1.46 5.36
N GLU A 77 -15.41 -2.67 4.94
CA GLU A 77 -16.25 -3.47 4.06
C GLU A 77 -17.47 -4.00 4.83
N HIS A 78 -18.62 -4.03 4.15
CA HIS A 78 -19.87 -4.55 4.70
C HIS A 78 -20.13 -5.95 4.15
N ALA A 79 -20.72 -6.84 4.95
CA ALA A 79 -21.16 -8.13 4.46
C ALA A 79 -22.35 -7.94 3.51
N MET A 80 -22.20 -8.41 2.28
CA MET A 80 -23.19 -8.25 1.20
C MET A 80 -24.08 -9.49 1.02
N ASP A 81 -23.77 -10.58 1.72
CA ASP A 81 -24.47 -11.86 1.71
C ASP A 81 -25.55 -11.98 2.80
N ARG A 82 -25.80 -10.89 3.55
CA ARG A 82 -26.78 -10.82 4.64
C ARG A 82 -28.06 -10.11 4.20
N VAL A 83 -29.11 -10.24 5.02
CA VAL A 83 -30.41 -9.56 4.80
C VAL A 83 -30.26 -8.04 4.68
N THR A 84 -29.23 -7.45 5.31
CA THR A 84 -28.94 -6.02 5.26
C THR A 84 -27.45 -5.78 5.32
N THR A 85 -26.98 -4.77 4.60
CA THR A 85 -25.61 -4.25 4.72
C THR A 85 -25.47 -3.28 5.87
N TRP A 86 -26.54 -2.88 6.57
CA TRP A 86 -26.45 -1.87 7.62
C TRP A 86 -25.85 -2.44 8.93
N PRO A 87 -24.80 -1.83 9.50
CA PRO A 87 -24.02 -2.41 10.59
C PRO A 87 -24.66 -2.12 11.96
N HIS A 88 -25.77 -2.81 12.24
CA HIS A 88 -26.64 -2.55 13.41
C HIS A 88 -25.89 -2.48 14.73
N ARG A 89 -25.09 -3.52 15.05
CA ARG A 89 -24.41 -3.59 16.34
C ARG A 89 -23.39 -2.46 16.52
N ILE A 90 -22.66 -2.10 15.47
CA ILE A 90 -21.68 -1.01 15.49
C ILE A 90 -22.39 0.33 15.71
N VAL A 91 -23.39 0.66 14.88
CA VAL A 91 -24.00 2.00 14.90
C VAL A 91 -24.86 2.21 16.14
N TRP A 92 -25.62 1.21 16.57
CA TRP A 92 -26.41 1.27 17.80
C TRP A 92 -25.65 0.91 19.08
N ARG A 93 -24.35 0.60 18.97
CA ARG A 93 -23.47 0.24 20.11
C ARG A 93 -24.04 -0.91 20.94
N MET A 94 -24.58 -1.91 20.24
CA MET A 94 -25.13 -3.10 20.87
C MET A 94 -24.00 -4.01 21.37
N GLU A 95 -24.32 -4.90 22.30
CA GLU A 95 -23.41 -5.97 22.70
C GLU A 95 -22.96 -6.79 21.47
N GLY A 96 -21.69 -7.20 21.43
CA GLY A 96 -21.11 -7.94 20.30
C GLY A 96 -20.80 -7.11 19.05
N ALA A 97 -20.78 -5.77 19.12
CA ALA A 97 -20.32 -4.93 18.01
C ALA A 97 -18.88 -5.29 17.59
N GLY A 98 -18.67 -5.51 16.30
CA GLY A 98 -17.37 -5.98 15.78
C GLY A 98 -17.16 -7.49 15.84
N GLN A 99 -18.07 -8.24 16.47
CA GLN A 99 -17.95 -9.69 16.67
C GLN A 99 -18.94 -10.49 15.82
N ASP A 100 -19.88 -9.81 15.16
CA ASP A 100 -20.86 -10.42 14.29
C ASP A 100 -20.38 -10.54 12.85
N GLY A 101 -19.07 -10.44 12.57
CA GLY A 101 -18.49 -10.50 11.22
C GLY A 101 -18.67 -9.20 10.41
N ILE A 102 -18.84 -8.07 11.09
CA ILE A 102 -18.85 -6.72 10.51
C ILE A 102 -17.89 -5.86 11.35
N PRO A 103 -16.95 -5.10 10.74
CA PRO A 103 -16.67 -5.03 9.30
C PRO A 103 -16.10 -6.36 8.76
N VAL A 104 -16.25 -6.57 7.46
CA VAL A 104 -15.63 -7.71 6.77
C VAL A 104 -14.13 -7.43 6.66
N HIS A 105 -13.33 -8.35 7.19
CA HIS A 105 -11.87 -8.24 7.13
C HIS A 105 -11.35 -8.51 5.71
N THR A 106 -10.56 -7.60 5.17
CA THR A 106 -9.95 -7.73 3.83
C THR A 106 -8.48 -8.10 3.85
N GLY A 107 -7.86 -8.18 5.03
CA GLY A 107 -6.40 -8.22 5.15
C GLY A 107 -5.76 -6.85 4.97
N ASP A 108 -4.43 -6.82 5.15
CA ASP A 108 -3.63 -5.60 5.08
C ASP A 108 -3.55 -5.03 3.65
N THR A 109 -3.53 -3.71 3.54
CA THR A 109 -3.25 -3.04 2.27
C THR A 109 -1.75 -2.87 2.12
N VAL A 110 -1.18 -3.44 1.06
CA VAL A 110 0.27 -3.45 0.81
C VAL A 110 0.58 -2.66 -0.46
N ILE A 111 1.51 -1.72 -0.36
CA ILE A 111 2.11 -0.99 -1.47
C ILE A 111 3.58 -1.37 -1.51
N GLY A 112 4.05 -1.92 -2.62
CA GLY A 112 5.44 -2.35 -2.80
C GLY A 112 6.46 -1.23 -2.80
N ASN A 113 7.67 -1.57 -3.22
CA ASN A 113 8.78 -0.65 -3.42
C ASN A 113 8.69 0.01 -4.80
N ASP A 114 9.25 1.21 -4.97
CA ASP A 114 9.26 1.92 -6.27
C ASP A 114 7.84 2.10 -6.89
N VAL A 115 6.81 2.22 -6.05
CA VAL A 115 5.43 2.41 -6.54
C VAL A 115 5.15 3.89 -6.74
N TRP A 116 4.53 4.21 -7.88
CA TRP A 116 4.01 5.55 -8.13
C TRP A 116 2.48 5.57 -8.05
N LEU A 117 1.95 6.12 -6.96
CA LEU A 117 0.53 6.47 -6.83
C LEU A 117 0.30 7.90 -7.29
N THR A 118 -0.29 8.05 -8.47
CA THR A 118 -0.62 9.37 -9.02
C THR A 118 -1.88 9.98 -8.38
N GLN A 119 -2.22 11.19 -8.81
CA GLN A 119 -3.31 11.99 -8.24
C GLN A 119 -4.67 11.30 -8.33
N ARG A 120 -5.46 11.48 -7.26
CA ARG A 120 -6.87 11.04 -7.18
C ARG A 120 -7.09 9.54 -7.44
N THR A 121 -6.08 8.71 -7.20
CA THR A 121 -6.25 7.25 -7.23
C THR A 121 -7.04 6.79 -5.99
N PHE A 122 -7.81 5.71 -6.14
CA PHE A 122 -8.52 5.05 -5.04
C PHE A 122 -8.02 3.62 -4.91
N VAL A 123 -7.60 3.23 -3.72
CA VAL A 123 -7.14 1.87 -3.41
C VAL A 123 -8.09 1.25 -2.39
N ARG A 124 -8.76 0.16 -2.81
CA ARG A 124 -9.64 -0.62 -1.93
C ARG A 124 -8.82 -1.29 -0.82
N SER A 125 -9.47 -1.53 0.33
CA SER A 125 -8.88 -2.24 1.45
C SER A 125 -8.45 -3.66 1.08
N GLY A 126 -7.30 -4.10 1.59
CA GLY A 126 -6.75 -5.44 1.36
C GLY A 126 -6.10 -5.65 -0.01
N VAL A 127 -5.92 -4.59 -0.81
CA VAL A 127 -5.23 -4.67 -2.10
C VAL A 127 -3.72 -4.69 -1.91
N HIS A 128 -3.03 -5.55 -2.67
CA HIS A 128 -1.58 -5.56 -2.78
C HIS A 128 -1.13 -4.96 -4.13
N ILE A 129 -0.30 -3.93 -4.07
CA ILE A 129 0.31 -3.29 -5.24
C ILE A 129 1.78 -3.73 -5.32
N GLY A 130 2.13 -4.45 -6.39
CA GLY A 130 3.48 -5.00 -6.58
C GLY A 130 4.56 -3.94 -6.81
N ASP A 131 5.81 -4.33 -6.59
CA ASP A 131 6.98 -3.46 -6.74
C ASP A 131 7.06 -2.84 -8.14
N GLY A 132 7.46 -1.57 -8.23
CA GLY A 132 7.61 -0.86 -9.49
C GLY A 132 6.29 -0.52 -10.20
N ALA A 133 5.12 -0.83 -9.63
CA ALA A 133 3.84 -0.56 -10.27
C ALA A 133 3.54 0.94 -10.38
N VAL A 134 2.78 1.32 -11.41
CA VAL A 134 2.30 2.70 -11.61
C VAL A 134 0.78 2.70 -11.66
N ILE A 135 0.17 3.48 -10.78
CA ILE A 135 -1.28 3.63 -10.71
C ILE A 135 -1.64 4.97 -11.33
N ALA A 136 -2.24 4.96 -12.52
CA ALA A 136 -2.56 6.16 -13.28
C ALA A 136 -3.66 7.01 -12.62
N ALA A 137 -3.70 8.30 -12.95
CA ALA A 137 -4.52 9.25 -12.24
C ALA A 137 -6.00 8.89 -12.34
N GLY A 138 -6.72 8.99 -11.21
CA GLY A 138 -8.14 8.63 -11.15
C GLY A 138 -8.45 7.13 -11.19
N ALA A 139 -7.44 6.23 -11.20
CA ALA A 139 -7.69 4.80 -11.21
C ALA A 139 -8.34 4.30 -9.90
N VAL A 140 -9.28 3.34 -10.02
CA VAL A 140 -9.96 2.70 -8.89
C VAL A 140 -9.47 1.25 -8.78
N VAL A 141 -8.49 1.03 -7.92
CA VAL A 141 -7.82 -0.25 -7.71
C VAL A 141 -8.65 -1.11 -6.77
N THR A 142 -9.25 -2.16 -7.33
CA THR A 142 -10.15 -3.09 -6.62
C THR A 142 -9.58 -4.49 -6.45
N LYS A 143 -8.42 -4.78 -7.07
CA LYS A 143 -7.71 -6.06 -7.05
C LYS A 143 -6.20 -5.80 -7.04
N ASP A 144 -5.42 -6.80 -6.65
CA ASP A 144 -3.95 -6.68 -6.64
C ASP A 144 -3.39 -6.31 -8.02
N VAL A 145 -2.32 -5.51 -7.96
CA VAL A 145 -1.60 -5.04 -9.14
C VAL A 145 -0.28 -5.79 -9.27
N PRO A 146 0.02 -6.40 -10.43
CA PRO A 146 1.30 -7.09 -10.63
C PRO A 146 2.48 -6.13 -10.53
N PRO A 147 3.68 -6.62 -10.15
CA PRO A 147 4.90 -5.82 -10.20
C PRO A 147 5.15 -5.23 -11.60
N TYR A 148 5.64 -3.99 -11.63
CA TYR A 148 5.92 -3.19 -12.83
C TYR A 148 4.74 -2.99 -13.79
N ALA A 149 3.51 -3.34 -13.38
CA ALA A 149 2.32 -3.06 -14.17
C ALA A 149 1.96 -1.57 -14.11
N ILE A 150 1.46 -1.04 -15.22
CA ILE A 150 0.80 0.25 -15.28
C ILE A 150 -0.69 -0.03 -15.36
N VAL A 151 -1.47 0.44 -14.37
CA VAL A 151 -2.93 0.26 -14.35
C VAL A 151 -3.67 1.59 -14.46
N ALA A 152 -4.83 1.57 -15.10
CA ALA A 152 -5.70 2.73 -15.23
C ALA A 152 -7.18 2.32 -15.30
N GLY A 153 -8.08 3.27 -15.05
CA GLY A 153 -9.53 3.10 -15.20
C GLY A 153 -10.29 2.78 -13.91
N ASN A 154 -11.60 2.64 -14.05
CA ASN A 154 -12.53 2.27 -12.97
C ASN A 154 -13.48 1.15 -13.48
N PRO A 155 -13.31 -0.12 -13.06
CA PRO A 155 -12.20 -0.61 -12.23
C PRO A 155 -10.85 -0.55 -12.98
N ALA A 156 -9.76 -0.41 -12.23
CA ALA A 156 -8.41 -0.35 -12.78
C ALA A 156 -8.05 -1.67 -13.48
N LYS A 157 -7.47 -1.58 -14.68
CA LYS A 157 -6.97 -2.71 -15.47
C LYS A 157 -5.53 -2.47 -15.87
N VAL A 158 -4.77 -3.55 -16.04
CA VAL A 158 -3.41 -3.49 -16.60
C VAL A 158 -3.50 -2.96 -18.02
N ILE A 159 -2.78 -1.87 -18.28
CA ILE A 159 -2.64 -1.25 -19.61
C ILE A 159 -1.44 -1.84 -20.33
N ARG A 160 -0.30 -1.91 -19.62
CA ARG A 160 0.95 -2.52 -20.08
C ARG A 160 1.89 -2.70 -18.88
N PHE A 161 3.03 -3.35 -19.13
CA PHE A 161 4.15 -3.37 -18.19
C PHE A 161 5.18 -2.28 -18.53
N ARG A 162 5.98 -1.88 -17.53
CA ARG A 162 7.10 -0.93 -17.72
C ARG A 162 8.25 -1.53 -18.54
N HIS A 163 8.52 -2.82 -18.36
CA HIS A 163 9.68 -3.56 -18.90
C HIS A 163 9.27 -4.93 -19.46
N THR A 164 10.17 -5.61 -20.18
CA THR A 164 9.93 -7.00 -20.65
C THR A 164 9.80 -7.97 -19.47
N GLU A 165 9.33 -9.19 -19.72
CA GLU A 165 9.17 -10.18 -18.65
C GLU A 165 10.50 -10.57 -18.00
N GLU A 166 11.53 -10.75 -18.82
CA GLU A 166 12.88 -11.10 -18.41
C GLU A 166 13.50 -9.97 -17.57
N GLN A 167 13.32 -8.72 -18.00
CA GLN A 167 13.78 -7.55 -17.26
C GLN A 167 13.07 -7.42 -15.91
N ARG A 168 11.73 -7.60 -15.87
CA ARG A 168 10.98 -7.57 -14.61
C ARG A 168 11.46 -8.67 -13.65
N ALA A 169 11.64 -9.89 -14.15
CA ALA A 169 12.14 -11.00 -13.34
C ALA A 169 13.52 -10.68 -12.75
N ALA A 170 14.45 -10.20 -13.58
CA ALA A 170 15.78 -9.80 -13.11
C ALA A 170 15.72 -8.68 -12.07
N LEU A 171 14.90 -7.66 -12.27
CA LEU A 171 14.77 -6.56 -11.30
C LEU A 171 14.17 -7.01 -9.96
N LEU A 172 13.22 -7.95 -9.98
CA LEU A 172 12.63 -8.56 -8.78
C LEU A 172 13.62 -9.45 -8.01
N GLU A 173 14.64 -9.99 -8.68
CA GLU A 173 15.76 -10.68 -8.04
C GLU A 173 16.80 -9.70 -7.48
N ILE A 174 17.10 -8.64 -8.24
CA ILE A 174 18.09 -7.62 -7.89
C ILE A 174 17.69 -6.83 -6.64
N LYS A 175 16.40 -6.47 -6.52
CA LYS A 175 15.83 -5.69 -5.40
C LYS A 175 16.69 -4.50 -4.99
N TRP A 176 16.99 -3.64 -5.96
CA TRP A 176 17.91 -2.50 -5.75
C TRP A 176 17.50 -1.58 -4.59
N TRP A 177 16.21 -1.52 -4.25
CA TRP A 177 15.69 -0.79 -3.10
C TRP A 177 16.17 -1.32 -1.74
N ASP A 178 16.74 -2.52 -1.68
CA ASP A 178 17.34 -3.11 -0.49
C ASP A 178 18.87 -2.91 -0.42
N TRP A 179 19.46 -2.20 -1.38
CA TRP A 179 20.87 -1.78 -1.34
C TRP A 179 21.09 -0.64 -0.34
N SER A 180 22.35 -0.41 0.05
CA SER A 180 22.74 0.76 0.86
C SER A 180 22.62 2.05 0.05
N ASP A 181 22.49 3.18 0.74
CA ASP A 181 22.41 4.49 0.09
C ASP A 181 23.66 4.78 -0.78
N GLU A 182 24.85 4.33 -0.37
CA GLU A 182 26.08 4.46 -1.14
C GLU A 182 26.03 3.65 -2.44
N GLN A 183 25.57 2.40 -2.36
CA GLN A 183 25.40 1.51 -3.51
C GLN A 183 24.38 2.09 -4.51
N VAL A 184 23.24 2.59 -4.00
CA VAL A 184 22.22 3.23 -4.84
C VAL A 184 22.79 4.48 -5.52
N ARG A 185 23.48 5.36 -4.79
CA ARG A 185 24.10 6.58 -5.36
C ARG A 185 25.10 6.25 -6.46
N ALA A 186 25.93 5.22 -6.28
CA ALA A 186 26.86 4.76 -7.30
C ALA A 186 26.16 4.25 -8.57
N ALA A 187 24.97 3.67 -8.43
CA ALA A 187 24.17 3.14 -9.52
C ALA A 187 23.25 4.18 -10.20
N VAL A 188 23.10 5.39 -9.64
CA VAL A 188 22.20 6.45 -10.18
C VAL A 188 22.36 6.71 -11.68
N PRO A 189 23.57 6.77 -12.26
CA PRO A 189 23.72 6.97 -13.71
C PRO A 189 22.98 5.93 -14.56
N LEU A 190 22.83 4.69 -14.05
CA LEU A 190 22.09 3.61 -14.70
C LEU A 190 20.63 3.57 -14.26
N LEU A 191 20.34 3.79 -12.97
CA LEU A 191 18.97 3.82 -12.44
C LEU A 191 18.12 4.94 -13.05
N ALA A 192 18.73 6.10 -13.33
CA ALA A 192 18.08 7.23 -14.00
C ALA A 192 18.14 7.14 -15.53
N GLY A 193 18.82 6.12 -16.07
CA GLY A 193 18.92 5.85 -17.50
C GLY A 193 17.71 5.10 -18.06
N SER A 194 17.69 4.92 -19.38
CA SER A 194 16.66 4.14 -20.08
C SER A 194 17.12 2.75 -20.50
N ASP A 195 18.41 2.44 -20.36
CA ASP A 195 19.00 1.14 -20.68
C ASP A 195 18.92 0.20 -19.47
N ILE A 196 17.83 -0.56 -19.44
CA ILE A 196 17.52 -1.49 -18.34
C ILE A 196 18.50 -2.66 -18.33
N ASP A 197 18.97 -3.11 -19.49
CA ASP A 197 19.88 -4.25 -19.60
C ASP A 197 21.28 -3.86 -19.11
N ALA A 198 21.73 -2.63 -19.37
CA ALA A 198 22.95 -2.09 -18.79
C ALA A 198 22.89 -2.04 -17.25
N PHE A 199 21.76 -1.63 -16.67
CA PHE A 199 21.57 -1.66 -15.22
C PHE A 199 21.61 -3.10 -14.68
N ILE A 200 20.92 -4.04 -15.33
CA ILE A 200 20.90 -5.45 -14.92
C ILE A 200 22.31 -6.05 -14.97
N ALA A 201 23.08 -5.77 -16.03
CA ALA A 201 24.46 -6.24 -16.16
C ALA A 201 25.33 -5.70 -15.03
N TYR A 202 25.26 -4.40 -14.75
CA TYR A 202 25.96 -3.77 -13.63
C TYR A 202 25.57 -4.39 -12.29
N ALA A 203 24.27 -4.57 -12.03
CA ALA A 203 23.79 -5.14 -10.77
C ALA A 203 24.32 -6.56 -10.55
N ARG A 204 24.31 -7.39 -11.60
CA ARG A 204 24.82 -8.76 -11.56
C ARG A 204 26.33 -8.82 -11.33
N GLU A 205 27.09 -7.93 -11.96
CA GLU A 205 28.53 -7.80 -11.72
C GLU A 205 28.81 -7.46 -10.25
N LYS A 206 28.06 -6.48 -9.69
CA LYS A 206 28.20 -6.07 -8.30
C LYS A 206 27.78 -7.17 -7.31
N GLN A 207 26.76 -7.94 -7.63
CA GLN A 207 26.34 -9.11 -6.85
C GLN A 207 27.42 -10.19 -6.86
N ALA A 208 28.00 -10.49 -8.03
CA ALA A 208 29.07 -11.47 -8.16
C ALA A 208 30.35 -11.04 -7.41
N ALA A 209 30.62 -9.73 -7.36
CA ALA A 209 31.72 -9.16 -6.58
C ALA A 209 31.43 -9.08 -5.06
N GLY A 210 30.21 -9.39 -4.62
CA GLY A 210 29.80 -9.22 -3.22
C GLY A 210 29.67 -7.76 -2.78
N GLU A 211 29.64 -6.83 -3.74
CA GLU A 211 29.55 -5.39 -3.49
C GLU A 211 28.13 -4.93 -3.20
N VAL A 212 27.11 -5.67 -3.64
CA VAL A 212 25.69 -5.46 -3.30
C VAL A 212 25.05 -6.79 -2.86
N PRO A 213 23.97 -6.76 -2.07
CA PRO A 213 23.35 -7.98 -1.55
C PRO A 213 22.78 -8.88 -2.66
N VAL A 214 22.79 -10.19 -2.39
CA VAL A 214 22.08 -11.21 -3.16
C VAL A 214 20.88 -11.66 -2.33
N PHE A 215 19.70 -11.64 -2.92
CA PHE A 215 18.46 -12.05 -2.26
C PHE A 215 18.04 -13.43 -2.77
N SER A 216 17.45 -14.24 -1.88
CA SER A 216 16.87 -15.51 -2.28
C SER A 216 15.70 -15.30 -3.24
N THR A 217 15.55 -16.20 -4.20
CA THR A 217 14.39 -16.26 -5.11
C THR A 217 13.15 -16.87 -4.45
N GLU A 218 13.28 -17.40 -3.22
CA GLU A 218 12.13 -17.93 -2.48
C GLU A 218 11.12 -16.82 -2.13
N PRO A 219 9.84 -16.99 -2.46
CA PRO A 219 8.79 -16.04 -2.10
C PRO A 219 8.68 -15.91 -0.57
N THR A 220 8.68 -14.68 -0.05
CA THR A 220 8.47 -14.42 1.39
C THR A 220 7.00 -14.44 1.81
N GLY A 221 6.15 -15.19 1.10
CA GLY A 221 4.70 -15.28 1.28
C GLY A 221 3.99 -15.77 0.02
N PRO A 222 2.65 -15.90 0.01
CA PRO A 222 1.93 -16.38 -1.15
C PRO A 222 2.20 -15.48 -2.36
N GLY A 223 2.37 -16.07 -3.54
CA GLY A 223 2.65 -15.34 -4.76
C GLY A 223 1.47 -14.45 -5.20
N TYR A 224 1.72 -13.47 -6.07
CA TYR A 224 0.64 -12.71 -6.71
C TYR A 224 -0.42 -13.62 -7.34
N ALA A 225 0.02 -14.69 -8.02
CA ALA A 225 -0.86 -15.66 -8.67
C ALA A 225 -1.75 -16.44 -7.68
N GLU A 226 -1.22 -16.80 -6.51
CA GLU A 226 -1.95 -17.51 -5.45
C GLU A 226 -3.03 -16.62 -4.83
N ARG A 227 -2.71 -15.36 -4.52
CA ARG A 227 -3.71 -14.40 -4.00
C ARG A 227 -4.83 -14.08 -5.00
N GLN A 228 -4.53 -14.07 -6.29
CA GLN A 228 -5.54 -13.86 -7.33
C GLN A 228 -6.50 -15.05 -7.49
N ALA A 229 -6.16 -16.24 -7.01
CA ALA A 229 -7.03 -17.40 -7.01
C ALA A 229 -8.06 -17.33 -5.87
N ASP A 230 -7.66 -16.84 -4.70
CA ASP A 230 -8.52 -16.74 -3.51
C ASP A 230 -9.59 -15.65 -3.61
N LEU A 231 -9.31 -14.54 -4.31
CA LEU A 231 -10.25 -13.43 -4.52
C LEU A 231 -11.41 -13.75 -5.51
N ARG A 232 -11.51 -14.99 -6.02
CA ARG A 232 -12.58 -15.43 -6.93
C ARG A 232 -13.69 -16.24 -6.24
N GLN A 233 -13.61 -16.42 -4.92
CA GLN A 233 -14.66 -17.00 -4.07
C GLN A 233 -15.41 -15.89 -3.35
#